data_AF-A0A8H3GM47-F1
#
_entry.id   AF-A0A8H3GM47-F1
#
_cell.length_a   1.000
_cell.length_b   1.000
_cell.length_c   1.000
_cell.angle_alpha   90.00
_cell.angle_beta   90.00
_cell.angle_gamma   90.00
#
_symmetry.space_group_name_H-M   'P 1'
#
loop_
_entity.id
_entity.type
_entity.pdbx_description
1 polymer ?
#
loop_
_entity_poly.entity_id
_entity_poly.type
_entity_poly.pdbx_seq_one_letter_code
_entity_poly.pdbx_strand_id
1 'polypeptide(L)'
;MALVPTVYSALLLVGAGLCALVVRVIAWRIQRGRLPPGPPAHPIWGHSELIKSPRLHLIAAGWAKSFGDLVTLHFMGTNTVIINSAADAVELLDKRAAATGGRPREVMMGEVMGYNTSVGLHQPDERFRKLRRVMASAMHVTAVRSYQPIEVENIKYMLRRMAGLGGSMLTSSDKVGAASVNQAMGVGHPVSSAQPMSLVREAATRFILSVAYGHEVKPHDPFIGLIHAAMMKIREGKYPIVEAFPWLVNLPRWFPGTRFLQVGAEGYALRDAYAGRPFEQVQAQMREGTARHSFVSNLLTIKGGPDGATAHDQDLIKWTAAALFVGGSDTTVAVINTFLLMMAANPEVQRLAQEEIANVLGPKCHPSQETAAVVTDGEGTRDGATIPLPARLPGFGDRYQLPYLEAIFKEVMRFNPGLSMGLPHAVTQEESYRGYTFPVGTIIRANI
;
A
#
# COMPACT_ATOMS: atom_id res chain seq x y z
N MET A 1 32.14 52.41 22.28
CA MET A 1 31.84 52.48 20.84
C MET A 1 32.05 51.11 20.16
N ALA A 2 31.21 50.11 20.42
CA ALA A 2 31.35 48.76 19.82
C ALA A 2 30.01 48.11 19.38
N LEU A 3 28.91 48.86 19.38
CA LEU A 3 27.54 48.37 19.09
C LEU A 3 27.07 48.62 17.65
N VAL A 4 27.85 49.32 16.84
CA VAL A 4 27.46 49.70 15.46
C VAL A 4 27.64 48.55 14.44
N PRO A 5 28.71 47.72 14.49
CA PRO A 5 28.92 46.67 13.49
C PRO A 5 27.87 45.54 13.54
N THR A 6 27.31 45.26 14.72
CA THR A 6 26.31 44.20 14.95
C THR A 6 24.94 44.56 14.38
N VAL A 7 24.56 45.84 14.40
CA VAL A 7 23.28 46.31 13.86
C VAL A 7 23.30 46.32 12.32
N TYR A 8 24.40 46.74 11.70
CA TYR A 8 24.56 46.71 10.24
C TYR A 8 24.58 45.28 9.68
N SER A 9 25.25 44.35 10.36
CA SER A 9 25.26 42.93 9.97
C SER A 9 23.88 42.29 10.13
N ALA A 10 23.13 42.60 11.20
CA ALA A 10 21.75 42.16 11.36
C ALA A 10 20.82 42.73 10.27
N LEU A 11 20.94 44.01 9.92
CA LEU A 11 20.14 44.65 8.86
C LEU A 11 20.46 44.08 7.47
N LEU A 12 21.72 43.77 7.18
CA LEU A 12 22.12 43.11 5.92
C LEU A 12 21.57 41.68 5.83
N LEU A 13 21.56 40.91 6.92
CA LEU A 13 20.96 39.58 6.97
C LEU A 13 19.45 39.62 6.78
N VAL A 14 18.77 40.59 7.40
CA VAL A 14 17.33 40.80 7.22
C VAL A 14 17.02 41.24 5.79
N GLY A 15 17.80 42.16 5.23
CA GLY A 15 17.66 42.62 3.84
C GLY A 15 17.90 41.50 2.81
N ALA A 16 18.94 40.69 3.01
CA ALA A 16 19.21 39.52 2.17
C ALA A 16 18.10 38.47 2.28
N GLY A 17 17.58 38.23 3.49
CA GLY A 17 16.43 37.35 3.73
C GLY A 17 15.14 37.83 3.03
N LEU A 18 14.85 39.13 3.08
CA LEU A 18 13.73 39.76 2.38
C LEU A 18 13.91 39.69 0.85
N CYS A 19 15.10 39.96 0.32
CA CYS A 19 15.38 39.85 -1.11
C CYS A 19 15.24 38.39 -1.59
N ALA A 20 15.79 37.43 -0.84
CA ALA A 20 15.62 36.01 -1.13
C ALA A 20 14.15 35.59 -1.08
N LEU A 21 13.37 36.11 -0.12
CA LEU A 21 11.93 35.89 -0.04
C LEU A 21 11.20 36.47 -1.26
N VAL A 22 11.50 37.70 -1.67
CA VAL A 22 10.89 38.35 -2.85
C VAL A 22 11.23 37.60 -4.13
N VAL A 23 12.50 37.26 -4.35
CA VAL A 23 12.94 36.45 -5.51
C VAL A 23 12.23 35.10 -5.51
N ARG A 24 12.11 34.45 -4.34
CA ARG A 24 11.39 33.18 -4.21
C ARG A 24 9.90 33.33 -4.50
N VAL A 25 9.27 34.42 -4.08
CA VAL A 25 7.85 34.74 -4.37
C VAL A 25 7.65 35.02 -5.86
N ILE A 26 8.56 35.75 -6.51
CA ILE A 26 8.50 36.03 -7.95
C ILE A 26 8.70 34.73 -8.75
N ALA A 27 9.73 33.94 -8.43
CA ALA A 27 9.97 32.64 -9.05
C ALA A 27 8.76 31.71 -8.88
N TRP A 28 8.17 31.68 -7.69
CA TRP A 28 6.95 30.92 -7.42
C TRP A 28 5.75 31.40 -8.25
N ARG A 29 5.56 32.72 -8.41
CA ARG A 29 4.49 33.26 -9.28
C ARG A 29 4.68 32.91 -10.75
N ILE A 30 5.92 32.98 -11.25
CA ILE A 30 6.24 32.60 -12.64
C ILE A 30 6.01 31.10 -12.86
N GLN A 31 6.45 30.25 -11.93
CA GLN A 31 6.23 28.81 -12.00
C GLN A 31 4.75 28.45 -11.93
N ARG A 32 3.94 29.16 -11.13
CA ARG A 32 2.49 28.99 -11.06
C ARG A 32 1.79 29.24 -12.39
N GLY A 33 2.26 30.19 -13.20
CA GLY A 33 1.70 30.45 -14.53
C GLY A 33 1.91 29.31 -15.53
N ARG A 34 2.84 28.38 -15.24
CA ARG A 34 3.17 27.24 -16.11
C ARG A 34 2.50 25.94 -15.67
N LEU A 35 1.94 25.89 -14.46
CA LEU A 35 1.29 24.70 -13.90
C LEU A 35 -0.23 24.78 -14.08
N PRO A 36 -0.94 23.63 -14.01
CA PRO A 36 -2.40 23.63 -13.95
C PRO A 36 -2.92 24.48 -12.80
N PRO A 37 -4.09 25.11 -12.93
CA PRO A 37 -4.67 25.92 -11.87
C PRO A 37 -5.00 25.08 -10.63
N GLY A 38 -5.25 25.73 -9.50
CA GLY A 38 -5.62 25.07 -8.27
C GLY A 38 -6.14 26.03 -7.21
N PRO A 39 -6.57 25.52 -6.06
CA PRO A 39 -7.11 26.34 -4.99
C PRO A 39 -6.09 27.37 -4.46
N PRO A 40 -6.57 28.44 -3.79
CA PRO A 40 -5.68 29.38 -3.12
C PRO A 40 -4.80 28.66 -2.09
N ALA A 41 -3.50 28.94 -2.13
CA ALA A 41 -2.52 28.35 -1.23
C ALA A 41 -2.11 29.35 -0.16
N HIS A 42 -1.84 28.87 1.05
CA HIS A 42 -1.22 29.70 2.08
C HIS A 42 0.20 30.11 1.63
N PRO A 43 0.64 31.37 1.82
CA PRO A 43 1.91 31.87 1.26
C PRO A 43 3.17 31.08 1.67
N ILE A 44 3.22 30.56 2.90
CA ILE A 44 4.38 29.83 3.44
C ILE A 44 4.19 28.30 3.35
N TRP A 45 3.08 27.79 3.90
CA TRP A 45 2.84 26.35 4.04
C TRP A 45 2.08 25.71 2.87
N GLY A 46 1.66 26.49 1.87
CA GLY A 46 0.93 25.99 0.72
C GLY A 46 -0.41 25.36 1.09
N HIS A 47 -0.61 24.11 0.67
CA HIS A 47 -1.82 23.30 0.84
C HIS A 47 -1.64 22.17 1.86
N SER A 48 -0.84 22.41 2.90
CA SER A 48 -0.45 21.40 3.90
C SER A 48 -1.62 20.65 4.55
N GLU A 49 -2.70 21.34 4.89
CA GLU A 49 -3.90 20.75 5.49
C GLU A 49 -4.69 19.90 4.49
N LEU A 50 -4.78 20.34 3.24
CA LEU A 50 -5.51 19.64 2.19
C LEU A 50 -4.82 18.34 1.79
N ILE A 51 -3.49 18.36 1.65
CA ILE A 51 -2.71 17.18 1.26
C ILE A 51 -2.79 16.07 2.32
N LYS A 52 -2.97 16.44 3.59
CA LYS A 52 -3.13 15.50 4.72
C LYS A 52 -4.56 14.98 4.87
N SER A 53 -5.53 15.51 4.12
CA SER A 53 -6.93 15.15 4.27
C SER A 53 -7.18 13.69 3.85
N PRO A 54 -7.88 12.89 4.67
CA PRO A 54 -8.30 11.54 4.29
C PRO A 54 -9.24 11.54 3.07
N ARG A 55 -9.92 12.66 2.82
CA ARG A 55 -10.93 12.82 1.77
C ARG A 55 -10.40 13.61 0.58
N LEU A 56 -9.07 13.69 0.41
CA LEU A 56 -8.47 14.43 -0.70
C LEU A 56 -9.03 14.03 -2.06
N HIS A 57 -9.29 12.73 -2.29
CA HIS A 57 -9.92 12.23 -3.52
C HIS A 57 -11.31 12.85 -3.79
N LEU A 58 -12.16 12.98 -2.77
CA LEU A 58 -13.48 13.62 -2.90
C LEU A 58 -13.36 15.14 -3.09
N ILE A 59 -12.46 15.77 -2.34
CA ILE A 59 -12.22 17.23 -2.43
C ILE A 59 -11.69 17.58 -3.82
N ALA A 60 -10.72 16.82 -4.32
CA ALA A 60 -10.13 17.01 -5.63
C ALA A 60 -11.10 16.72 -6.77
N ALA A 61 -11.97 15.72 -6.63
CA ALA A 61 -13.06 15.47 -7.58
C ALA A 61 -14.02 16.67 -7.65
N GLY A 62 -14.30 17.32 -6.51
CA GLY A 62 -15.08 18.56 -6.49
C GLY A 62 -14.40 19.71 -7.24
N TRP A 63 -13.08 19.84 -7.12
CA TRP A 63 -12.27 20.85 -7.80
C TRP A 63 -12.21 20.69 -9.32
N ALA A 64 -12.43 19.49 -9.84
CA ALA A 64 -12.47 19.26 -11.29
C ALA A 64 -13.47 20.21 -11.99
N LYS A 65 -14.58 20.55 -11.32
CA LYS A 65 -15.59 21.49 -11.84
C LYS A 65 -15.11 22.94 -11.91
N SER A 66 -14.21 23.36 -11.02
CA SER A 66 -13.77 24.76 -10.89
C SER A 66 -12.44 25.03 -11.59
N PHE A 67 -11.53 24.07 -11.60
CA PHE A 67 -10.16 24.22 -12.07
C PHE A 67 -9.83 23.32 -13.28
N GLY A 68 -10.73 22.39 -13.64
CA GLY A 68 -10.51 21.41 -14.70
C GLY A 68 -9.87 20.11 -14.19
N ASP A 69 -9.58 19.21 -15.11
CA ASP A 69 -9.16 17.83 -14.78
C ASP A 69 -7.80 17.73 -14.09
N LEU A 70 -6.94 18.72 -14.29
CA LEU A 70 -5.61 18.80 -13.67
C LEU A 70 -5.60 19.91 -12.63
N VAL A 71 -5.38 19.53 -11.37
CA VAL A 71 -5.39 20.47 -10.23
C VAL A 71 -4.06 20.48 -9.53
N THR A 72 -3.46 21.66 -9.36
CA THR A 72 -2.15 21.80 -8.72
C THR A 72 -2.28 22.18 -7.25
N LEU A 73 -1.64 21.38 -6.40
CA LEU A 73 -1.33 21.69 -5.01
C LEU A 73 0.16 21.99 -4.84
N HIS A 74 0.50 22.64 -3.74
CA HIS A 74 1.86 23.08 -3.44
C HIS A 74 2.11 22.81 -1.97
N PHE A 75 3.24 22.21 -1.65
CA PHE A 75 3.64 21.99 -0.28
C PHE A 75 5.16 21.98 -0.18
N MET A 76 5.70 22.88 0.65
CA MET A 76 7.12 22.94 1.01
C MET A 76 8.08 22.93 -0.19
N GLY A 77 7.73 23.64 -1.26
CA GLY A 77 8.54 23.77 -2.48
C GLY A 77 8.28 22.69 -3.54
N THR A 78 7.44 21.70 -3.23
CA THR A 78 7.06 20.64 -4.16
C THR A 78 5.67 20.92 -4.74
N ASN A 79 5.54 20.75 -6.06
CA ASN A 79 4.27 20.82 -6.76
C ASN A 79 3.63 19.43 -6.79
N THR A 80 2.33 19.33 -6.55
CA THR A 80 1.57 18.08 -6.68
C THR A 80 0.41 18.31 -7.62
N VAL A 81 0.45 17.68 -8.79
CA VAL A 81 -0.64 17.69 -9.77
C VAL A 81 -1.55 16.48 -9.50
N ILE A 82 -2.81 16.76 -9.22
CA ILE A 82 -3.87 15.76 -9.09
C ILE A 82 -4.56 15.63 -10.44
N ILE A 83 -4.70 14.40 -10.92
CA ILE A 83 -5.38 14.04 -12.16
C ILE A 83 -6.78 13.50 -11.83
N ASN A 84 -7.83 14.17 -12.31
CA ASN A 84 -9.23 13.77 -12.13
C ASN A 84 -9.85 13.12 -13.40
N SER A 85 -9.07 12.93 -14.47
CA SER A 85 -9.51 12.34 -15.73
C SER A 85 -8.77 11.05 -16.04
N ALA A 86 -9.50 10.00 -16.41
CA ALA A 86 -8.93 8.73 -16.83
C ALA A 86 -8.04 8.87 -18.08
N ALA A 87 -8.42 9.73 -19.02
CA ALA A 87 -7.64 9.97 -20.24
C ALA A 87 -6.28 10.61 -19.91
N ASP A 88 -6.28 11.62 -19.04
CA ASP A 88 -5.06 12.30 -18.59
C ASP A 88 -4.19 11.36 -17.74
N ALA A 89 -4.81 10.46 -16.95
CA ALA A 89 -4.09 9.46 -16.17
C ALA A 89 -3.38 8.44 -17.08
N VAL A 90 -4.05 7.94 -18.12
CA VAL A 90 -3.42 7.05 -19.12
C VAL A 90 -2.30 7.78 -19.87
N GLU A 91 -2.53 9.02 -20.28
CA GLU A 91 -1.53 9.79 -21.02
C GLU A 91 -0.28 10.05 -20.17
N LEU A 92 -0.46 10.52 -18.93
CA LEU A 92 0.66 10.87 -18.05
C LEU A 92 1.31 9.66 -17.40
N LEU A 93 0.57 8.66 -16.94
CA LEU A 93 1.13 7.55 -16.14
C LEU A 93 1.49 6.30 -16.95
N ASP A 94 0.95 6.13 -18.15
CA ASP A 94 1.26 4.99 -19.03
C ASP A 94 2.11 5.43 -20.22
N LYS A 95 1.54 6.24 -21.13
CA LYS A 95 2.24 6.63 -22.37
C LYS A 95 3.51 7.47 -22.12
N ARG A 96 3.51 8.30 -21.08
CA ARG A 96 4.64 9.17 -20.69
C ARG A 96 5.41 8.67 -19.47
N ALA A 97 5.24 7.39 -19.11
CA ALA A 97 5.85 6.80 -17.91
C ALA A 97 7.39 6.94 -17.84
N ALA A 98 8.08 7.12 -18.97
CA ALA A 98 9.53 7.39 -18.96
C ALA A 98 9.88 8.72 -18.25
N ALA A 99 9.07 9.76 -18.43
CA ALA A 99 9.28 11.09 -17.83
C ALA A 99 8.54 11.26 -16.51
N THR A 100 7.43 10.54 -16.28
CA THR A 100 6.56 10.70 -15.11
C THR A 100 6.60 9.51 -14.13
N GLY A 101 7.29 8.43 -14.48
CA GLY A 101 7.33 7.17 -13.72
C GLY A 101 8.23 7.19 -12.49
N GLY A 102 8.84 8.33 -12.14
CA GLY A 102 9.68 8.48 -10.97
C GLY A 102 8.91 8.29 -9.66
N ARG A 103 9.64 8.17 -8.56
CA ARG A 103 9.06 8.19 -7.20
C ARG A 103 9.44 9.48 -6.48
N PRO A 104 8.56 10.07 -5.66
CA PRO A 104 8.96 11.21 -4.84
C PRO A 104 10.15 10.85 -3.96
N ARG A 105 11.07 11.80 -3.81
CA ARG A 105 12.18 11.68 -2.89
C ARG A 105 11.67 11.92 -1.47
N GLU A 106 11.61 10.85 -0.68
CA GLU A 106 11.23 10.90 0.74
C GLU A 106 12.49 10.67 1.57
N VAL A 107 12.92 11.67 2.33
CA VAL A 107 14.15 11.60 3.12
C VAL A 107 13.96 10.63 4.28
N MET A 108 12.90 10.80 5.08
CA MET A 108 12.70 9.95 6.26
C MET A 108 12.36 8.52 5.87
N MET A 109 11.32 8.31 5.08
CA MET A 109 10.87 6.96 4.71
C MET A 109 11.84 6.30 3.72
N GLY A 110 12.28 7.02 2.69
CA GLY A 110 13.09 6.46 1.63
C GLY A 110 14.55 6.28 2.03
N GLU A 111 15.23 7.36 2.43
CA GLU A 111 16.68 7.37 2.66
C GLU A 111 17.05 6.90 4.07
N VAL A 112 16.44 7.48 5.12
CA VAL A 112 16.82 7.19 6.51
C VAL A 112 16.30 5.81 6.96
N MET A 113 15.05 5.46 6.66
CA MET A 113 14.48 4.14 6.96
C MET A 113 14.78 3.08 5.89
N GLY A 114 15.33 3.47 4.74
CA GLY A 114 15.79 2.56 3.70
C GLY A 114 14.68 1.95 2.82
N TYR A 115 13.46 2.48 2.81
CA TYR A 115 12.38 1.93 1.97
C TYR A 115 12.53 2.23 0.48
N ASN A 116 13.43 3.13 0.07
CA ASN A 116 13.74 3.41 -1.35
C ASN A 116 14.27 2.19 -2.10
N THR A 117 14.69 1.15 -1.41
CA THR A 117 15.11 -0.18 -1.91
C THR A 117 13.97 -1.13 -2.25
N SER A 118 12.77 -0.88 -1.70
CA SER A 118 11.58 -1.71 -1.90
C SER A 118 11.02 -1.50 -3.30
N VAL A 119 10.35 -2.52 -3.85
CA VAL A 119 9.84 -2.46 -5.23
C VAL A 119 8.90 -1.27 -5.45
N GLY A 120 8.02 -0.96 -4.50
CA GLY A 120 7.01 0.09 -4.65
C GLY A 120 7.58 1.52 -4.70
N LEU A 121 8.71 1.75 -4.05
CA LEU A 121 9.30 3.08 -3.83
C LEU A 121 10.65 3.27 -4.54
N HIS A 122 11.15 2.24 -5.23
CA HIS A 122 12.36 2.33 -6.02
C HIS A 122 12.18 3.29 -7.20
N GLN A 123 13.23 4.03 -7.52
CA GLN A 123 13.28 4.84 -8.75
C GLN A 123 13.30 3.92 -9.98
N PRO A 124 12.79 4.38 -11.14
CA PRO A 124 12.69 3.57 -12.37
C PRO A 124 14.06 3.39 -13.06
N ASP A 125 14.99 2.70 -12.39
CA ASP A 125 16.32 2.40 -12.89
C ASP A 125 16.46 0.92 -13.33
N GLU A 126 17.70 0.47 -13.57
CA GLU A 126 17.97 -0.91 -13.93
C GLU A 126 17.60 -1.91 -12.81
N ARG A 127 17.81 -1.53 -11.56
CA ARG A 127 17.46 -2.37 -10.41
C ARG A 127 15.95 -2.51 -10.30
N PHE A 128 15.17 -1.45 -10.50
CA PHE A 128 13.70 -1.55 -10.55
C PHE A 128 13.22 -2.48 -11.67
N ARG A 129 13.84 -2.41 -12.87
CA ARG A 129 13.52 -3.34 -13.96
C ARG A 129 13.79 -4.80 -13.58
N LYS A 130 14.90 -5.08 -12.88
CA LYS A 130 15.21 -6.43 -12.37
C LYS A 130 14.21 -6.88 -11.30
N LEU A 131 13.90 -6.02 -10.31
CA LEU A 131 12.90 -6.28 -9.28
C LEU A 131 11.52 -6.59 -9.88
N ARG A 132 11.07 -5.78 -10.85
CA ARG A 132 9.78 -5.98 -11.54
C ARG A 132 9.74 -7.30 -12.32
N ARG A 133 10.85 -7.68 -12.97
CA ARG A 133 10.95 -8.96 -13.68
C ARG A 133 10.85 -10.16 -12.72
N VAL A 134 11.56 -10.10 -11.59
CA VAL A 134 11.49 -11.14 -10.55
C VAL A 134 10.08 -11.22 -9.97
N MET A 135 9.49 -10.09 -9.61
CA MET A 135 8.11 -10.02 -9.10
C MET A 135 7.07 -10.56 -10.10
N ALA A 136 7.23 -10.26 -11.39
CA ALA A 136 6.33 -10.73 -12.44
C ALA A 136 6.30 -12.27 -12.55
N SER A 137 7.40 -12.95 -12.21
CA SER A 137 7.43 -14.42 -12.21
C SER A 137 6.48 -15.05 -11.17
N ALA A 138 6.20 -14.37 -10.06
CA ALA A 138 5.22 -14.79 -9.05
C ALA A 138 3.78 -14.47 -9.46
N MET A 139 3.59 -13.33 -10.12
CA MET A 139 2.26 -12.74 -10.36
C MET A 139 1.72 -13.01 -11.76
N HIS A 140 2.49 -13.67 -12.63
CA HIS A 140 2.02 -14.04 -13.95
C HIS A 140 0.79 -14.95 -13.85
N VAL A 141 -0.19 -14.80 -14.75
CA VAL A 141 -1.48 -15.50 -14.68
C VAL A 141 -1.33 -17.03 -14.54
N THR A 142 -0.31 -17.61 -15.18
CA THR A 142 0.00 -19.04 -15.07
C THR A 142 0.52 -19.42 -13.69
N ALA A 143 1.38 -18.59 -13.09
CA ALA A 143 1.92 -18.82 -11.76
C ALA A 143 0.82 -18.69 -10.69
N VAL A 144 -0.08 -17.71 -10.82
CA VAL A 144 -1.19 -17.48 -9.88
C VAL A 144 -2.11 -18.70 -9.79
N ARG A 145 -2.35 -19.42 -10.89
CA ARG A 145 -3.14 -20.67 -10.87
C ARG A 145 -2.54 -21.75 -9.97
N SER A 146 -1.21 -21.78 -9.80
CA SER A 146 -0.55 -22.73 -8.89
C SER A 146 -0.85 -22.45 -7.41
N TYR A 147 -1.33 -21.24 -7.07
CA TYR A 147 -1.68 -20.86 -5.70
C TYR A 147 -3.10 -21.28 -5.30
N GLN A 148 -3.90 -21.82 -6.23
CA GLN A 148 -5.29 -22.23 -5.94
C GLN A 148 -5.42 -23.17 -4.73
N PRO A 149 -4.55 -24.19 -4.52
CA PRO A 149 -4.65 -25.04 -3.33
C PRO A 149 -4.47 -24.26 -2.03
N ILE A 150 -3.52 -23.31 -2.02
CA ILE A 150 -3.25 -22.42 -0.87
C ILE A 150 -4.46 -21.50 -0.64
N GLU A 151 -5.03 -20.94 -1.71
CA GLU A 151 -6.23 -20.09 -1.63
C GLU A 151 -7.43 -20.85 -1.05
N VAL A 152 -7.70 -22.06 -1.55
CA VAL A 152 -8.79 -22.92 -1.08
C VAL A 152 -8.63 -23.29 0.40
N GLU A 153 -7.42 -23.64 0.84
CA GLU A 153 -7.14 -23.93 2.25
C GLU A 153 -7.44 -22.70 3.13
N ASN A 154 -6.99 -21.52 2.71
CA ASN A 154 -7.21 -20.27 3.43
C ASN A 154 -8.69 -19.86 3.47
N ILE A 155 -9.43 -20.07 2.37
CA ILE A 155 -10.88 -19.83 2.32
C ILE A 155 -11.61 -20.78 3.28
N LYS A 156 -11.27 -22.08 3.28
CA LYS A 156 -11.86 -23.06 4.22
C LYS A 156 -11.58 -22.67 5.67
N TYR A 157 -10.35 -22.24 5.98
CA TYR A 157 -9.98 -21.74 7.29
C TYR A 157 -10.85 -20.55 7.72
N MET A 158 -10.97 -19.54 6.84
CA MET A 158 -11.78 -18.35 7.09
C MET A 158 -13.25 -18.71 7.33
N LEU A 159 -13.85 -19.55 6.47
CA LEU A 159 -15.25 -19.95 6.57
C LEU A 159 -15.55 -20.71 7.88
N ARG A 160 -14.67 -21.61 8.31
CA ARG A 160 -14.81 -22.33 9.60
C ARG A 160 -14.75 -21.38 10.79
N ARG A 161 -13.80 -20.43 10.78
CA ARG A 161 -13.69 -19.41 11.83
C ARG A 161 -14.92 -18.49 11.84
N MET A 162 -15.46 -18.12 10.66
CA MET A 162 -16.70 -17.33 10.56
C MET A 162 -17.90 -18.09 11.14
N ALA A 163 -18.02 -19.40 10.86
CA ALA A 163 -19.08 -20.25 11.39
C ALA A 163 -19.07 -20.34 12.92
N GLY A 164 -17.87 -20.45 13.52
CA GLY A 164 -17.69 -20.51 14.97
C GLY A 164 -18.04 -19.22 15.73
N LEU A 165 -18.13 -18.07 15.04
CA LEU A 165 -18.46 -16.77 15.65
C LEU A 165 -19.95 -16.55 15.94
N GLY A 166 -20.83 -17.46 15.47
CA GLY A 166 -22.27 -17.53 15.79
C GLY A 166 -23.00 -16.18 15.96
N GLY A 167 -23.61 -15.63 14.89
CA GLY A 167 -24.51 -14.45 14.93
C GLY A 167 -23.90 -13.12 15.40
N SER A 168 -22.81 -13.13 16.16
CA SER A 168 -22.12 -11.98 16.76
C SER A 168 -21.20 -11.24 15.78
N MET A 169 -21.39 -11.42 14.47
CA MET A 169 -20.53 -10.87 13.42
C MET A 169 -20.71 -9.34 13.25
N LEU A 170 -21.80 -8.76 13.75
CA LEU A 170 -22.24 -7.41 13.35
C LEU A 170 -22.27 -6.35 14.46
N THR A 171 -21.90 -6.67 15.71
CA THR A 171 -21.92 -5.70 16.81
C THR A 171 -20.58 -5.01 17.01
N SER A 172 -20.12 -4.26 16.01
CA SER A 172 -19.24 -3.10 16.27
C SER A 172 -19.29 -2.17 15.06
N SER A 173 -20.14 -1.16 15.15
CA SER A 173 -20.20 -0.03 14.23
C SER A 173 -18.95 0.84 14.42
N ASP A 174 -17.82 0.49 13.80
CA ASP A 174 -16.65 1.37 13.71
C ASP A 174 -16.03 1.34 12.31
N LYS A 175 -16.32 2.42 11.57
CA LYS A 175 -15.71 2.96 10.35
C LYS A 175 -14.84 1.98 9.53
N VAL A 176 -15.49 1.29 8.61
CA VAL A 176 -14.87 0.48 7.55
C VAL A 176 -14.14 1.36 6.52
N GLY A 177 -12.96 0.92 6.07
CA GLY A 177 -12.46 1.25 4.73
C GLY A 177 -10.96 1.58 4.66
N ALA A 178 -10.24 0.88 3.78
CA ALA A 178 -9.02 1.29 3.04
C ALA A 178 -7.87 2.02 3.79
N ALA A 179 -7.85 2.01 5.12
CA ALA A 179 -7.12 3.00 5.90
C ALA A 179 -5.75 2.57 6.43
N SER A 180 -5.15 1.43 6.07
CA SER A 180 -3.82 1.07 6.60
C SER A 180 -2.67 1.43 5.65
N VAL A 181 -2.74 1.05 4.36
CA VAL A 181 -1.69 1.40 3.38
C VAL A 181 -1.77 2.88 3.00
N ASN A 182 -2.97 3.41 2.72
CA ASN A 182 -3.16 4.84 2.49
C ASN A 182 -2.62 5.65 3.67
N GLN A 183 -2.87 5.22 4.91
CA GLN A 183 -2.42 5.91 6.13
C GLN A 183 -0.93 5.81 6.39
N ALA A 184 -0.32 4.64 6.20
CA ALA A 184 1.14 4.47 6.24
C ALA A 184 1.80 5.43 5.24
N MET A 185 1.22 5.55 4.04
CA MET A 185 1.66 6.46 2.96
C MET A 185 1.20 7.93 3.10
N GLY A 186 0.56 8.34 4.22
CA GLY A 186 0.25 9.76 4.47
C GLY A 186 -1.19 10.20 4.23
N VAL A 187 -2.11 9.27 3.97
CA VAL A 187 -3.51 9.52 3.64
C VAL A 187 -4.42 8.77 4.63
N GLY A 188 -4.95 9.41 5.68
CA GLY A 188 -5.99 8.77 6.52
C GLY A 188 -5.79 8.74 8.05
N HIS A 189 -6.91 8.77 8.80
CA HIS A 189 -6.99 8.62 10.26
C HIS A 189 -7.12 7.16 10.72
N PRO A 190 -6.76 6.83 11.99
CA PRO A 190 -6.63 5.46 12.47
C PRO A 190 -7.99 4.77 12.58
N VAL A 191 -8.08 3.52 12.13
CA VAL A 191 -9.22 2.65 12.41
C VAL A 191 -8.75 1.57 13.39
N SER A 192 -9.36 1.54 14.56
CA SER A 192 -9.20 0.51 15.58
C SER A 192 -9.77 -0.81 15.06
N SER A 193 -9.00 -1.90 15.15
CA SER A 193 -9.45 -3.22 14.70
C SER A 193 -10.34 -3.87 15.76
N ALA A 194 -11.65 -3.84 15.55
CA ALA A 194 -12.61 -4.72 16.22
C ALA A 194 -12.99 -5.93 15.32
N GLN A 195 -13.51 -6.97 15.95
CA GLN A 195 -13.19 -8.39 15.74
C GLN A 195 -13.64 -9.12 14.44
N PRO A 196 -14.52 -8.62 13.55
CA PRO A 196 -14.74 -9.27 12.24
C PRO A 196 -13.59 -9.00 11.25
N MET A 197 -12.95 -7.83 11.38
CA MET A 197 -11.89 -7.38 10.48
C MET A 197 -10.54 -8.04 10.75
N SER A 198 -10.35 -8.66 11.93
CA SER A 198 -9.16 -9.45 12.22
C SER A 198 -9.14 -10.74 11.41
N LEU A 199 -10.29 -11.38 11.16
CA LEU A 199 -10.33 -12.67 10.48
C LEU A 199 -10.04 -12.56 8.98
N VAL A 200 -10.62 -11.58 8.28
CA VAL A 200 -10.31 -11.32 6.85
C VAL A 200 -8.83 -10.94 6.69
N ARG A 201 -8.30 -10.12 7.62
CA ARG A 201 -6.88 -9.75 7.65
C ARG A 201 -5.99 -10.95 7.91
N GLU A 202 -6.35 -11.79 8.87
CA GLU A 202 -5.65 -13.03 9.20
C GLU A 202 -5.61 -13.96 7.98
N ALA A 203 -6.75 -14.17 7.30
CA ALA A 203 -6.84 -15.01 6.10
C ALA A 203 -5.99 -14.44 4.94
N ALA A 204 -6.08 -13.14 4.67
CA ALA A 204 -5.26 -12.49 3.64
C ALA A 204 -3.76 -12.58 3.95
N THR A 205 -3.40 -12.40 5.22
CA THR A 205 -2.01 -12.48 5.68
C THR A 205 -1.49 -13.91 5.62
N ARG A 206 -2.30 -14.90 6.02
CA ARG A 206 -1.97 -16.34 5.90
C ARG A 206 -1.79 -16.75 4.45
N PHE A 207 -2.65 -16.28 3.55
CA PHE A 207 -2.50 -16.52 2.13
C PHE A 207 -1.17 -15.97 1.59
N ILE A 208 -0.87 -14.70 1.82
CA ILE A 208 0.33 -14.10 1.24
C ILE A 208 1.63 -14.61 1.86
N LEU A 209 1.66 -14.91 3.17
CA LEU A 209 2.83 -15.52 3.81
C LEU A 209 3.07 -16.96 3.34
N SER A 210 2.00 -17.71 3.07
CA SER A 210 2.10 -19.04 2.47
C SER A 210 2.60 -18.96 1.02
N VAL A 211 2.08 -18.06 0.21
CA VAL A 211 2.53 -17.87 -1.17
C VAL A 211 3.99 -17.38 -1.24
N ALA A 212 4.33 -16.35 -0.46
CA ALA A 212 5.64 -15.71 -0.53
C ALA A 212 6.75 -16.59 0.09
N TYR A 213 6.48 -17.16 1.27
CA TYR A 213 7.50 -17.81 2.10
C TYR A 213 7.19 -19.28 2.43
N GLY A 214 6.05 -19.82 2.01
CA GLY A 214 5.64 -21.17 2.42
C GLY A 214 5.35 -21.25 3.91
N HIS A 215 5.10 -20.10 4.53
CA HIS A 215 4.99 -19.96 5.96
C HIS A 215 3.56 -20.23 6.44
N GLU A 216 3.45 -21.06 7.47
CA GLU A 216 2.18 -21.33 8.12
C GLU A 216 1.99 -20.37 9.31
N VAL A 217 1.02 -19.48 9.18
CA VAL A 217 0.72 -18.47 10.19
C VAL A 217 0.23 -19.12 11.48
N LYS A 218 0.88 -18.74 12.58
CA LYS A 218 0.53 -19.16 13.94
C LYS A 218 -0.33 -18.10 14.65
N PRO A 219 -1.06 -18.44 15.72
CA PRO A 219 -1.59 -17.45 16.63
C PRO A 219 -0.47 -16.53 17.13
N HIS A 220 -0.66 -15.21 17.06
CA HIS A 220 0.36 -14.22 17.43
C HIS A 220 1.68 -14.34 16.65
N ASP A 221 1.57 -14.60 15.34
CA ASP A 221 2.74 -14.77 14.49
C ASP A 221 3.72 -13.57 14.53
N PRO A 222 5.02 -13.80 14.77
CA PRO A 222 5.99 -12.73 14.88
C PRO A 222 6.15 -11.91 13.59
N PHE A 223 5.90 -12.51 12.41
CA PHE A 223 6.03 -11.78 11.14
C PHE A 223 4.92 -10.75 10.96
N ILE A 224 3.72 -11.05 11.47
CA ILE A 224 2.59 -10.11 11.48
C ILE A 224 2.88 -8.94 12.44
N GLY A 225 3.45 -9.24 13.61
CA GLY A 225 3.88 -8.20 14.55
C GLY A 225 4.95 -7.28 13.95
N LEU A 226 5.92 -7.84 13.23
CA LEU A 226 7.00 -7.08 12.60
C LEU A 226 6.50 -6.12 11.52
N ILE A 227 5.65 -6.58 10.60
CA ILE A 227 5.11 -5.71 9.56
C ILE A 227 4.24 -4.59 10.15
N HIS A 228 3.45 -4.89 11.18
CA HIS A 228 2.66 -3.87 11.87
C HIS A 228 3.57 -2.82 12.52
N ALA A 229 4.59 -3.25 13.26
CA ALA A 229 5.56 -2.36 13.89
C ALA A 229 6.29 -1.48 12.84
N ALA A 230 6.70 -2.07 11.72
CA ALA A 230 7.33 -1.36 10.62
C ALA A 230 6.41 -0.29 10.03
N MET A 231 5.13 -0.61 9.77
CA MET A 231 4.13 0.34 9.27
C MET A 231 3.83 1.47 10.26
N MET A 232 3.75 1.16 11.55
CA MET A 232 3.58 2.18 12.60
C MET A 232 4.80 3.10 12.68
N LYS A 233 6.01 2.55 12.52
CA LYS A 233 7.23 3.35 12.52
C LYS A 233 7.32 4.30 11.33
N ILE A 234 6.88 3.89 10.13
CA ILE A 234 6.75 4.80 8.97
C ILE A 234 5.88 6.01 9.32
N ARG A 235 4.78 5.79 10.07
CA ARG A 235 3.89 6.89 10.48
C ARG A 235 4.56 7.84 11.48
N GLU A 236 5.28 7.30 12.46
CA GLU A 236 6.09 8.10 13.40
C GLU A 236 7.22 8.86 12.70
N GLY A 237 7.71 8.34 11.57
CA GLY A 237 8.75 8.94 10.74
C GLY A 237 8.34 10.16 9.93
N LYS A 238 7.11 10.65 10.05
CA LYS A 238 6.63 11.80 9.27
C LYS A 238 7.08 13.10 9.89
N TYR A 239 8.24 13.59 9.45
CA TYR A 239 8.80 14.88 9.84
C TYR A 239 8.84 15.84 8.65
N PRO A 240 7.78 16.65 8.42
CA PRO A 240 7.73 17.58 7.29
C PRO A 240 8.96 18.50 7.20
N ILE A 241 9.51 18.90 8.35
CA ILE A 241 10.68 19.75 8.39
C ILE A 241 11.94 19.06 7.85
N VAL A 242 12.07 17.75 8.04
CA VAL A 242 13.20 16.96 7.48
C VAL A 242 13.04 16.85 5.97
N GLU A 243 11.81 16.71 5.47
CA GLU A 243 11.54 16.71 4.03
C GLU A 243 11.85 18.06 3.36
N ALA A 244 11.57 19.20 4.01
CA ALA A 244 11.99 20.51 3.48
C ALA A 244 13.49 20.77 3.61
N PHE A 245 14.13 20.25 4.65
CA PHE A 245 15.53 20.51 4.96
C PHE A 245 16.29 19.19 5.14
N PRO A 246 16.60 18.47 4.03
CA PRO A 246 17.22 17.16 4.09
C PRO A 246 18.55 17.14 4.84
N TRP A 247 19.30 18.25 4.84
CA TRP A 247 20.58 18.36 5.54
C TRP A 247 20.48 18.14 7.05
N LEU A 248 19.28 18.25 7.65
CA LEU A 248 19.04 17.98 9.07
C LEU A 248 19.43 16.55 9.47
N VAL A 249 19.43 15.59 8.52
CA VAL A 249 19.85 14.20 8.81
C VAL A 249 21.33 14.06 9.15
N ASN A 250 22.15 15.07 8.84
CA ASN A 250 23.57 15.09 9.16
C ASN A 250 23.87 15.65 10.56
N LEU A 251 22.86 16.07 11.31
CA LEU A 251 23.04 16.57 12.67
C LEU A 251 23.47 15.45 13.63
N PRO A 252 24.33 15.74 14.63
CA PRO A 252 24.67 14.77 15.65
C PRO A 252 23.44 14.35 16.48
N ARG A 253 23.35 13.07 16.88
CA ARG A 253 22.24 12.54 17.68
C ARG A 253 22.04 13.20 19.06
N TRP A 254 23.07 13.86 19.57
CA TRP A 254 22.99 14.61 20.84
C TRP A 254 22.33 16.00 20.66
N PHE A 255 22.21 16.50 19.43
CA PHE A 255 21.67 17.83 19.17
C PHE A 255 20.16 17.87 19.45
N PRO A 256 19.63 18.91 20.15
CA PRO A 256 18.21 19.00 20.48
C PRO A 256 17.32 18.92 19.23
N GLY A 257 16.23 18.14 19.32
CA GLY A 257 15.27 17.99 18.23
C GLY A 257 15.63 16.92 17.17
N THR A 258 16.73 16.18 17.34
CA THR A 258 17.14 15.10 16.40
C THR A 258 16.49 13.74 16.65
N ARG A 259 15.37 13.68 17.38
CA ARG A 259 14.63 12.43 17.65
C ARG A 259 14.23 11.69 16.36
N PHE A 260 14.06 12.40 15.25
CA PHE A 260 13.80 11.78 13.95
C PHE A 260 14.92 10.82 13.50
N LEU A 261 16.19 11.04 13.89
CA LEU A 261 17.28 10.12 13.59
C LEU A 261 17.12 8.77 14.33
N GLN A 262 16.65 8.82 15.58
CA GLN A 262 16.34 7.61 16.35
C GLN A 262 15.16 6.86 15.73
N VAL A 263 14.07 7.58 15.42
CA VAL A 263 12.90 7.00 14.74
C VAL A 263 13.28 6.37 13.39
N GLY A 264 14.17 7.04 12.66
CA GLY A 264 14.73 6.55 11.40
C GLY A 264 15.54 5.26 11.57
N ALA A 265 16.44 5.21 12.55
CA ALA A 265 17.23 4.00 12.85
C ALA A 265 16.36 2.83 13.31
N GLU A 266 15.37 3.07 14.17
CA GLU A 266 14.37 2.08 14.57
C GLU A 266 13.55 1.59 13.37
N GLY A 267 13.16 2.51 12.47
CA GLY A 267 12.45 2.19 11.24
C GLY A 267 13.27 1.35 10.27
N TYR A 268 14.55 1.67 10.11
CA TYR A 268 15.49 0.87 9.31
C TYR A 268 15.63 -0.55 9.89
N ALA A 269 15.83 -0.67 11.20
CA ALA A 269 15.95 -1.98 11.85
C ALA A 269 14.67 -2.83 11.71
N LEU A 270 13.49 -2.22 11.86
CA LEU A 270 12.21 -2.89 11.64
C LEU A 270 12.02 -3.29 10.17
N ARG A 271 12.41 -2.41 9.24
CA ARG A 271 12.39 -2.66 7.79
C ARG A 271 13.26 -3.86 7.42
N ASP A 272 14.47 -3.92 7.94
CA ASP A 272 15.39 -5.04 7.74
C ASP A 272 14.85 -6.32 8.36
N ALA A 273 14.28 -6.24 9.56
CA ALA A 273 13.76 -7.40 10.26
C ALA A 273 12.54 -8.03 9.56
N TYR A 274 11.56 -7.23 9.10
CA TYR A 274 10.37 -7.81 8.45
C TYR A 274 10.68 -8.40 7.07
N ALA A 275 11.67 -7.84 6.34
CA ALA A 275 12.06 -8.37 5.03
C ALA A 275 13.05 -9.53 5.14
N GLY A 276 13.99 -9.45 6.08
CA GLY A 276 15.07 -10.42 6.28
C GLY A 276 14.62 -11.69 6.98
N ARG A 277 13.94 -11.60 8.13
CA ARG A 277 13.66 -12.79 8.95
C ARG A 277 12.80 -13.85 8.24
N PRO A 278 11.71 -13.51 7.51
CA PRO A 278 10.96 -14.52 6.76
C PRO A 278 11.80 -15.14 5.64
N PHE A 279 12.66 -14.35 4.98
CA PHE A 279 13.54 -14.85 3.92
C PHE A 279 14.61 -15.81 4.48
N GLU A 280 15.27 -15.42 5.56
CA GLU A 280 16.27 -16.24 6.27
C GLU A 280 15.65 -17.54 6.81
N GLN A 281 14.42 -17.49 7.31
CA GLN A 281 13.68 -18.69 7.73
C GLN A 281 13.52 -19.68 6.57
N VAL A 282 13.15 -19.21 5.37
CA VAL A 282 13.04 -20.09 4.20
C VAL A 282 14.40 -20.68 3.83
N GLN A 283 15.47 -19.89 3.85
CA GLN A 283 16.82 -20.40 3.58
C GLN A 283 17.21 -21.50 4.58
N ALA A 284 16.95 -21.31 5.87
CA ALA A 284 17.21 -22.32 6.89
C ALA A 284 16.41 -23.60 6.63
N GLN A 285 15.10 -23.49 6.39
CA GLN A 285 14.24 -24.62 6.07
C GLN A 285 14.67 -25.35 4.78
N MET A 286 15.21 -24.64 3.79
CA MET A 286 15.74 -25.26 2.57
C MET A 286 17.00 -26.06 2.86
N ARG A 287 17.91 -25.56 3.70
CA ARG A 287 19.11 -26.30 4.12
C ARG A 287 18.76 -27.54 4.94
N GLU A 288 17.70 -27.47 5.74
CA GLU A 288 17.18 -28.59 6.54
C GLU A 288 16.33 -29.58 5.74
N GLY A 289 15.96 -29.27 4.49
CA GLY A 289 15.06 -30.10 3.69
C GLY A 289 13.60 -30.06 4.12
N THR A 290 13.20 -29.07 4.95
CA THR A 290 11.85 -28.91 5.51
C THR A 290 11.03 -27.79 4.85
N ALA A 291 11.63 -27.04 3.90
CA ALA A 291 10.97 -25.92 3.24
C ALA A 291 9.75 -26.33 2.43
N ARG A 292 8.63 -25.63 2.65
CA ARG A 292 7.44 -25.72 1.80
C ARG A 292 7.68 -24.98 0.49
N HIS A 293 7.02 -25.44 -0.57
CA HIS A 293 7.03 -24.75 -1.86
C HIS A 293 6.45 -23.34 -1.73
N SER A 294 7.21 -22.34 -2.18
CA SER A 294 6.88 -20.92 -2.09
C SER A 294 7.58 -20.12 -3.18
N PHE A 295 7.21 -18.84 -3.31
CA PHE A 295 7.92 -17.92 -4.21
C PHE A 295 9.42 -17.86 -3.93
N VAL A 296 9.81 -17.66 -2.66
CA VAL A 296 11.23 -17.59 -2.27
C VAL A 296 11.93 -18.91 -2.51
N SER A 297 11.36 -20.03 -2.07
CA SER A 297 12.03 -21.34 -2.20
C SER A 297 12.20 -21.74 -3.67
N ASN A 298 11.20 -21.49 -4.51
CA ASN A 298 11.27 -21.77 -5.93
C ASN A 298 12.37 -20.95 -6.63
N LEU A 299 12.44 -19.64 -6.36
CA LEU A 299 13.47 -18.78 -6.97
C LEU A 299 14.88 -19.13 -6.49
N LEU A 300 15.05 -19.47 -5.21
CA LEU A 300 16.34 -19.94 -4.70
C LEU A 300 16.73 -21.28 -5.33
N THR A 301 15.80 -22.23 -5.49
CA THR A 301 16.06 -23.51 -6.16
C THR A 301 16.54 -23.31 -7.61
N ILE A 302 15.88 -22.43 -8.38
CA ILE A 302 16.30 -22.08 -9.75
C ILE A 302 17.73 -21.52 -9.79
N LYS A 303 18.17 -20.88 -8.71
CA LYS A 303 19.50 -20.27 -8.55
C LYS A 303 20.53 -21.20 -7.90
N GLY A 304 20.25 -22.50 -7.78
CA GLY A 304 21.18 -23.47 -7.18
C GLY A 304 21.06 -23.60 -5.66
N GLY A 305 19.93 -23.20 -5.08
CA GLY A 305 19.66 -23.27 -3.65
C GLY A 305 20.08 -22.01 -2.88
N PRO A 306 19.89 -21.99 -1.54
CA PRO A 306 20.17 -20.83 -0.70
C PRO A 306 21.65 -20.41 -0.73
N ASP A 307 22.56 -21.36 -0.92
CA ASP A 307 24.01 -21.13 -0.96
C ASP A 307 24.58 -20.99 -2.38
N GLY A 308 23.80 -21.37 -3.41
CA GLY A 308 24.16 -21.19 -4.81
C GLY A 308 23.75 -19.82 -5.39
N ALA A 309 22.69 -19.22 -4.84
CA ALA A 309 22.21 -17.92 -5.27
C ALA A 309 23.21 -16.80 -4.92
N THR A 310 23.56 -15.96 -5.89
CA THR A 310 24.45 -14.81 -5.66
C THR A 310 23.84 -13.82 -4.66
N ALA A 311 24.67 -13.02 -3.98
CA ALA A 311 24.17 -11.97 -3.08
C ALA A 311 23.21 -11.00 -3.78
N HIS A 312 23.43 -10.73 -5.07
CA HIS A 312 22.53 -9.91 -5.88
C HIS A 312 21.18 -10.58 -6.12
N ASP A 313 21.17 -11.87 -6.46
CA ASP A 313 19.92 -12.64 -6.63
C ASP A 313 19.13 -12.70 -5.32
N GLN A 314 19.81 -12.98 -4.20
CA GLN A 314 19.18 -13.03 -2.88
C GLN A 314 18.55 -11.67 -2.51
N ASP A 315 19.24 -10.55 -2.78
CA ASP A 315 18.70 -9.22 -2.53
C ASP A 315 17.43 -8.94 -3.34
N LEU A 316 17.41 -9.29 -4.64
CA LEU A 316 16.22 -9.13 -5.49
C LEU A 316 15.05 -10.00 -5.01
N ILE A 317 15.30 -11.27 -4.67
CA ILE A 317 14.28 -12.20 -4.17
C ILE A 317 13.71 -11.70 -2.84
N LYS A 318 14.57 -11.30 -1.91
CA LYS A 318 14.17 -10.78 -0.59
C LYS A 318 13.26 -9.56 -0.73
N TRP A 319 13.64 -8.55 -1.51
CA TRP A 319 12.85 -7.32 -1.64
C TRP A 319 11.56 -7.50 -2.42
N THR A 320 11.52 -8.43 -3.37
CA THR A 320 10.26 -8.75 -4.08
C THR A 320 9.31 -9.55 -3.20
N ALA A 321 9.80 -10.52 -2.43
CA ALA A 321 8.99 -11.27 -1.46
C ALA A 321 8.43 -10.35 -0.36
N ALA A 322 9.26 -9.44 0.17
CA ALA A 322 8.82 -8.44 1.15
C ALA A 322 7.74 -7.51 0.57
N ALA A 323 7.86 -7.12 -0.70
CA ALA A 323 6.84 -6.32 -1.39
C ALA A 323 5.53 -7.10 -1.60
N LEU A 324 5.58 -8.40 -1.90
CA LEU A 324 4.39 -9.26 -1.97
C LEU A 324 3.67 -9.28 -0.62
N PHE A 325 4.41 -9.52 0.47
CA PHE A 325 3.87 -9.58 1.81
C PHE A 325 3.15 -8.27 2.20
N VAL A 326 3.83 -7.13 2.03
CA VAL A 326 3.27 -5.81 2.32
C VAL A 326 2.05 -5.48 1.45
N GLY A 327 2.13 -5.76 0.15
CA GLY A 327 1.04 -5.47 -0.77
C GLY A 327 -0.20 -6.32 -0.50
N GLY A 328 -0.01 -7.61 -0.19
CA GLY A 328 -1.08 -8.59 -0.07
C GLY A 328 -1.76 -8.66 1.30
N SER A 329 -1.14 -8.16 2.38
CA SER A 329 -1.71 -8.28 3.73
C SER A 329 -2.89 -7.35 3.99
N ASP A 330 -2.90 -6.17 3.36
CA ASP A 330 -3.80 -5.07 3.74
C ASP A 330 -4.76 -4.62 2.63
N THR A 331 -4.30 -4.58 1.38
CA THR A 331 -5.10 -4.02 0.27
C THR A 331 -6.31 -4.88 -0.04
N THR A 332 -6.13 -6.20 -0.07
CA THR A 332 -7.20 -7.19 -0.28
C THR A 332 -8.27 -7.11 0.82
N VAL A 333 -7.84 -6.88 2.07
CA VAL A 333 -8.74 -6.76 3.22
C VAL A 333 -9.70 -5.59 3.05
N ALA A 334 -9.22 -4.45 2.53
CA ALA A 334 -10.07 -3.29 2.28
C ALA A 334 -11.17 -3.57 1.25
N VAL A 335 -10.83 -4.30 0.18
CA VAL A 335 -11.78 -4.67 -0.89
C VAL A 335 -12.80 -5.68 -0.36
N ILE A 336 -12.36 -6.73 0.33
CA ILE A 336 -13.26 -7.73 0.93
C ILE A 336 -14.20 -7.07 1.95
N ASN A 337 -13.70 -6.17 2.79
CA ASN A 337 -14.54 -5.45 3.74
C ASN A 337 -15.60 -4.59 3.05
N THR A 338 -15.23 -3.92 1.96
CA THR A 338 -16.18 -3.15 1.15
C THR A 338 -17.24 -4.08 0.55
N PHE A 339 -16.82 -5.22 -0.01
CA PHE A 339 -17.74 -6.23 -0.53
C PHE A 339 -18.73 -6.71 0.54
N LEU A 340 -18.25 -7.10 1.73
CA LEU A 340 -19.11 -7.57 2.83
C LEU A 340 -20.14 -6.49 3.23
N LEU A 341 -19.70 -5.24 3.34
CA LEU A 341 -20.60 -4.12 3.64
C LEU A 341 -21.64 -3.89 2.53
N MET A 342 -21.23 -3.92 1.27
CA MET A 342 -22.12 -3.74 0.13
C MET A 342 -23.13 -4.88 0.00
N MET A 343 -22.74 -6.12 0.27
CA MET A 343 -23.66 -7.26 0.28
C MET A 343 -24.66 -7.17 1.43
N ALA A 344 -24.22 -6.75 2.62
CA ALA A 344 -25.11 -6.53 3.75
C ALA A 344 -26.12 -5.40 3.50
N ALA A 345 -25.72 -4.33 2.80
CA ALA A 345 -26.58 -3.22 2.45
C ALA A 345 -27.52 -3.50 1.27
N ASN A 346 -27.21 -4.50 0.42
CA ASN A 346 -27.98 -4.84 -0.78
C ASN A 346 -28.33 -6.35 -0.81
N PRO A 347 -29.26 -6.83 0.04
CA PRO A 347 -29.57 -8.26 0.15
C PRO A 347 -30.10 -8.89 -1.15
N GLU A 348 -30.79 -8.11 -1.99
CA GLU A 348 -31.26 -8.56 -3.30
C GLU A 348 -30.08 -8.91 -4.23
N VAL A 349 -29.08 -8.04 -4.31
CA VAL A 349 -27.85 -8.27 -5.09
C VAL A 349 -27.12 -9.50 -4.58
N GLN A 350 -27.03 -9.65 -3.25
CA GLN A 350 -26.43 -10.83 -2.63
C GLN A 350 -27.17 -12.12 -3.00
N ARG A 351 -28.51 -12.12 -2.98
CA ARG A 351 -29.34 -13.28 -3.38
C ARG A 351 -29.10 -13.66 -4.84
N LEU A 352 -29.12 -12.69 -5.75
CA LEU A 352 -28.87 -12.94 -7.18
C LEU A 352 -27.47 -13.52 -7.43
N ALA A 353 -26.45 -13.05 -6.70
CA ALA A 353 -25.10 -13.62 -6.77
C ALA A 353 -25.07 -15.07 -6.26
N GLN A 354 -25.79 -15.38 -5.19
CA GLN A 354 -25.90 -16.74 -4.67
C GLN A 354 -26.61 -17.68 -5.66
N GLU A 355 -27.61 -17.18 -6.39
CA GLU A 355 -28.32 -17.93 -7.44
C GLU A 355 -27.41 -18.23 -8.63
N GLU A 356 -26.64 -17.24 -9.09
CA GLU A 356 -25.63 -17.46 -10.13
C GLU A 356 -24.61 -18.53 -9.71
N ILE A 357 -24.07 -18.44 -8.49
CA ILE A 357 -23.13 -19.42 -7.95
C ILE A 357 -23.77 -20.82 -7.89
N ALA A 358 -25.02 -20.94 -7.43
CA ALA A 358 -25.72 -22.22 -7.34
C ALA A 358 -25.99 -22.83 -8.72
N ASN A 359 -26.32 -22.01 -9.72
CA ASN A 359 -26.55 -22.46 -11.09
C ASN A 359 -25.27 -23.03 -11.75
N VAL A 360 -24.11 -22.46 -11.44
CA VAL A 360 -22.82 -22.90 -12.02
C VAL A 360 -22.22 -24.07 -11.24
N LEU A 361 -22.30 -24.07 -9.91
CA LEU A 361 -21.61 -25.05 -9.06
C LEU A 361 -22.50 -26.23 -8.63
N GLY A 362 -23.80 -26.19 -8.95
CA GLY A 362 -24.77 -27.21 -8.58
C GLY A 362 -25.38 -26.99 -7.18
N PRO A 363 -26.31 -27.88 -6.79
CA PRO A 363 -27.06 -27.72 -5.54
C PRO A 363 -26.17 -27.69 -4.31
N LYS A 364 -26.61 -26.98 -3.26
CA LYS A 364 -25.93 -26.93 -1.96
C LYS A 364 -25.74 -28.35 -1.44
N CYS A 365 -24.53 -28.70 -1.03
CA CYS A 365 -24.26 -30.02 -0.49
C CYS A 365 -25.02 -30.20 0.82
N HIS A 366 -25.65 -31.35 1.01
CA HIS A 366 -26.28 -31.68 2.29
C HIS A 366 -25.18 -31.73 3.37
N PRO A 367 -25.39 -31.22 4.58
CA PRO A 367 -24.37 -31.10 5.65
C PRO A 367 -23.71 -32.42 6.11
N SER A 368 -23.99 -33.56 5.46
CA SER A 368 -23.43 -34.87 5.75
C SER A 368 -22.17 -35.24 4.95
N GLN A 369 -21.75 -34.46 3.94
CA GLN A 369 -20.71 -34.92 2.99
C GLN A 369 -19.41 -34.11 2.90
N GLU A 370 -19.30 -32.91 3.48
CA GLU A 370 -17.99 -32.29 3.73
C GLU A 370 -17.78 -32.18 5.24
N THR A 371 -16.89 -33.05 5.75
CA THR A 371 -16.31 -33.07 7.09
C THR A 371 -16.70 -31.88 7.96
N ALA A 372 -17.59 -32.14 8.92
CA ALA A 372 -17.64 -31.42 10.18
C ALA A 372 -16.23 -31.47 10.78
N ALA A 373 -15.39 -30.51 10.41
CA ALA A 373 -14.17 -30.23 11.13
C ALA A 373 -14.64 -29.64 12.45
N VAL A 374 -14.81 -30.51 13.44
CA VAL A 374 -14.97 -30.16 14.84
C VAL A 374 -13.82 -29.20 15.15
N VAL A 375 -14.17 -27.95 15.41
CA VAL A 375 -13.22 -26.95 15.89
C VAL A 375 -12.93 -27.31 17.34
N THR A 376 -11.86 -28.04 17.59
CA THR A 376 -11.30 -28.17 18.94
C THR A 376 -10.39 -26.97 19.18
N ASP A 377 -11.01 -25.82 19.42
CA ASP A 377 -10.33 -24.78 20.17
C ASP A 377 -10.25 -25.31 21.62
N GLY A 378 -9.15 -25.06 22.33
CA GLY A 378 -8.91 -25.56 23.70
C GLY A 378 -9.92 -25.08 24.77
N GLU A 379 -11.07 -24.53 24.36
CA GLU A 379 -12.16 -24.04 25.18
C GLU A 379 -13.50 -24.58 24.66
N GLY A 380 -13.76 -25.88 24.88
CA GLY A 380 -15.11 -26.48 24.85
C GLY A 380 -15.79 -26.57 23.47
N THR A 381 -16.33 -27.75 23.17
CA THR A 381 -17.19 -28.02 22.02
C THR A 381 -18.43 -27.11 22.06
N ARG A 382 -18.51 -26.14 21.14
CA ARG A 382 -19.78 -25.46 20.79
C ARG A 382 -20.36 -26.16 19.57
N ASP A 383 -21.66 -26.42 19.59
CA ASP A 383 -22.40 -26.97 18.44
C ASP A 383 -22.17 -26.07 17.22
N GLY A 384 -21.36 -26.56 16.28
CA GLY A 384 -20.87 -25.78 15.15
C GLY A 384 -22.00 -25.45 14.18
N ALA A 385 -22.29 -24.17 13.98
CA ALA A 385 -23.18 -23.73 12.92
C ALA A 385 -22.66 -24.26 11.57
N THR A 386 -23.42 -25.13 10.91
CA THR A 386 -23.01 -25.70 9.62
C THR A 386 -23.36 -24.70 8.52
N ILE A 387 -22.36 -24.14 7.84
CA ILE A 387 -22.59 -23.27 6.68
C ILE A 387 -22.89 -24.17 5.47
N PRO A 388 -24.06 -24.06 4.82
CA PRO A 388 -24.35 -24.84 3.61
C PRO A 388 -23.48 -24.33 2.46
N LEU A 389 -22.48 -25.11 2.07
CA LEU A 389 -21.59 -24.84 0.93
C LEU A 389 -22.14 -25.46 -0.36
N PRO A 390 -21.85 -24.87 -1.54
CA PRO A 390 -22.07 -25.54 -2.82
C PRO A 390 -21.29 -26.87 -2.89
N ALA A 391 -21.68 -27.77 -3.81
CA ALA A 391 -21.07 -29.10 -3.97
C ALA A 391 -19.54 -29.10 -4.07
N ARG A 392 -18.95 -27.99 -4.53
CA ARG A 392 -17.52 -27.68 -4.45
C ARG A 392 -17.31 -26.17 -4.33
N LEU A 393 -16.13 -25.76 -3.86
CA LEU A 393 -15.72 -24.35 -3.88
C LEU A 393 -15.44 -23.87 -5.31
N PRO A 394 -15.67 -22.56 -5.60
CA PRO A 394 -15.30 -21.96 -6.89
C PRO A 394 -13.80 -22.06 -7.15
N GLY A 395 -13.42 -22.20 -8.42
CA GLY A 395 -12.04 -22.14 -8.90
C GLY A 395 -11.87 -21.21 -10.11
N PHE A 396 -10.63 -21.05 -10.59
CA PHE A 396 -10.33 -20.14 -11.71
C PHE A 396 -11.10 -20.44 -12.99
N GLY A 397 -11.47 -21.70 -13.24
CA GLY A 397 -12.25 -22.11 -14.41
C GLY A 397 -13.71 -21.64 -14.39
N ASP A 398 -14.25 -21.30 -13.22
CA ASP A 398 -15.65 -20.90 -13.06
C ASP A 398 -15.87 -19.41 -13.37
N ARG A 399 -14.80 -18.59 -13.35
CA ARG A 399 -14.89 -17.12 -13.44
C ARG A 399 -15.65 -16.63 -14.67
N TYR A 400 -15.47 -17.28 -15.83
CA TYR A 400 -16.17 -16.90 -17.07
C TYR A 400 -17.67 -17.25 -17.05
N GLN A 401 -18.09 -18.14 -16.16
CA GLN A 401 -19.48 -18.55 -15.97
C GLN A 401 -20.17 -17.75 -14.86
N LEU A 402 -19.46 -16.84 -14.19
CA LEU A 402 -19.96 -16.01 -13.08
C LEU A 402 -19.93 -14.50 -13.44
N PRO A 403 -20.59 -14.05 -14.54
CA PRO A 403 -20.53 -12.67 -15.00
C PRO A 403 -21.15 -11.66 -14.02
N TYR A 404 -22.19 -12.04 -13.28
CA TYR A 404 -22.82 -11.18 -12.29
C TYR A 404 -21.91 -10.98 -11.07
N LEU A 405 -21.27 -12.05 -10.58
CA LEU A 405 -20.25 -11.94 -9.53
C LEU A 405 -19.05 -11.09 -9.98
N GLU A 406 -18.61 -11.22 -11.24
CA GLU A 406 -17.57 -10.37 -11.82
C GLU A 406 -18.00 -8.89 -11.89
N ALA A 407 -19.27 -8.61 -12.20
CA ALA A 407 -19.82 -7.26 -12.18
C ALA A 407 -19.86 -6.69 -10.76
N ILE A 408 -20.24 -7.48 -9.75
CA ILE A 408 -20.18 -7.07 -8.34
C ILE A 408 -18.74 -6.74 -7.94
N PHE A 409 -17.77 -7.58 -8.29
CA PHE A 409 -16.37 -7.32 -7.99
C PHE A 409 -15.89 -5.99 -8.60
N LYS A 410 -16.23 -5.73 -9.87
CA LYS A 410 -15.92 -4.46 -10.53
C LYS A 410 -16.60 -3.27 -9.85
N GLU A 411 -17.86 -3.42 -9.44
CA GLU A 411 -18.60 -2.35 -8.77
C GLU A 411 -18.05 -2.04 -7.37
N VAL A 412 -17.61 -3.06 -6.61
CA VAL A 412 -16.90 -2.86 -5.34
C VAL A 412 -15.62 -2.06 -5.55
N MET A 413 -14.81 -2.44 -6.55
CA MET A 413 -13.58 -1.75 -6.89
C MET A 413 -13.81 -0.32 -7.41
N ARG A 414 -14.91 -0.08 -8.13
CA ARG A 414 -15.33 1.25 -8.60
C ARG A 414 -15.85 2.13 -7.47
N PHE A 415 -16.58 1.55 -6.52
CA PHE A 415 -17.20 2.29 -5.42
C PHE A 415 -16.17 2.71 -4.36
N ASN A 416 -15.26 1.81 -3.97
CA ASN A 416 -14.23 2.09 -2.98
C ASN A 416 -12.91 1.40 -3.38
N PRO A 417 -12.13 2.01 -4.28
CA PRO A 417 -10.83 1.45 -4.67
C PRO A 417 -9.89 1.38 -3.46
N GLY A 418 -9.07 0.33 -3.41
CA GLY A 418 -8.13 0.13 -2.28
C GLY A 418 -7.15 1.30 -2.08
N LEU A 419 -6.83 2.04 -3.15
CA LEU A 419 -5.96 3.22 -3.14
C LEU A 419 -6.60 4.35 -3.98
N SER A 420 -7.48 5.16 -3.39
CA SER A 420 -8.21 6.23 -4.11
C SER A 420 -7.35 7.35 -4.69
N MET A 421 -6.11 7.53 -4.21
CA MET A 421 -5.17 8.52 -4.73
C MET A 421 -3.93 7.89 -5.39
N GLY A 422 -3.99 6.59 -5.68
CA GLY A 422 -2.88 5.79 -6.16
C GLY A 422 -1.60 5.91 -5.33
N LEU A 423 -0.49 5.43 -5.89
CA LEU A 423 0.84 5.75 -5.39
C LEU A 423 1.32 7.04 -6.06
N PRO A 424 2.00 7.95 -5.33
CA PRO A 424 2.62 9.12 -5.92
C PRO A 424 3.67 8.76 -6.99
N HIS A 425 3.63 9.51 -8.08
CA HIS A 425 4.62 9.53 -9.14
C HIS A 425 5.39 10.84 -9.09
N ALA A 426 6.61 10.87 -9.63
CA ALA A 426 7.41 12.08 -9.73
C ALA A 426 7.96 12.25 -11.14
N VAL A 427 7.89 13.47 -11.63
CA VAL A 427 8.47 13.87 -12.91
C VAL A 427 9.99 13.82 -12.81
N THR A 428 10.63 13.01 -13.67
CA THR A 428 12.09 12.81 -13.73
C THR A 428 12.75 13.73 -14.74
N GLN A 429 12.00 14.20 -15.73
CA GLN A 429 12.44 15.11 -16.80
C GLN A 429 11.34 16.13 -17.05
N GLU A 430 11.70 17.41 -17.30
CA GLU A 430 10.70 18.45 -17.56
C GLU A 430 9.78 18.03 -18.71
N GLU A 431 8.47 18.08 -18.47
CA GLU A 431 7.45 17.55 -19.36
C GLU A 431 6.41 18.64 -19.65
N SER A 432 5.92 18.72 -20.89
CA SER A 432 4.86 19.67 -21.25
C SER A 432 3.61 18.93 -21.73
N TYR A 433 2.46 19.29 -21.15
CA TYR A 433 1.18 18.64 -21.43
C TYR A 433 0.01 19.61 -21.26
N ARG A 434 -0.94 19.60 -22.22
CA ARG A 434 -2.12 20.50 -22.25
C ARG A 434 -1.77 21.99 -22.07
N GLY A 435 -0.62 22.42 -22.59
CA GLY A 435 -0.14 23.81 -22.46
C GLY A 435 0.49 24.15 -21.11
N TYR A 436 0.57 23.18 -20.18
CA TYR A 436 1.29 23.29 -18.91
C TYR A 436 2.68 22.68 -19.02
N THR A 437 3.61 23.14 -18.19
CA THR A 437 4.94 22.59 -18.03
C THR A 437 5.07 22.06 -16.61
N PHE A 438 5.46 20.79 -16.48
CA PHE A 438 5.74 20.13 -15.22
C PHE A 438 7.25 20.08 -14.98
N PRO A 439 7.79 20.87 -14.03
CA PRO A 439 9.19 20.80 -13.66
C PRO A 439 9.55 19.43 -13.07
N VAL A 440 10.83 19.08 -13.16
CA VAL A 440 11.41 17.91 -12.46
C VAL A 440 11.08 17.97 -10.97
N GLY A 441 10.71 16.83 -10.41
CA GLY A 441 10.27 16.69 -9.01
C GLY A 441 8.80 17.01 -8.77
N THR A 442 8.04 17.45 -9.79
CA THR A 442 6.58 17.58 -9.68
C THR A 442 5.98 16.21 -9.38
N ILE A 443 5.19 16.13 -8.31
CA ILE A 443 4.48 14.92 -7.94
C ILE A 443 3.21 14.82 -8.77
N ILE A 444 2.95 13.66 -9.35
CA ILE A 444 1.72 13.36 -10.08
C ILE A 444 0.93 12.32 -9.28
N ARG A 445 -0.37 12.57 -9.08
CA ARG A 445 -1.28 11.64 -8.40
C ARG A 445 -2.57 11.46 -9.19
N ALA A 446 -2.90 10.22 -9.53
CA ALA A 446 -4.22 9.89 -10.05
C ALA A 446 -5.25 9.89 -8.92
N ASN A 447 -6.35 10.60 -9.13
CA ASN A 447 -7.58 10.45 -8.36
C ASN A 447 -8.39 9.33 -9.02
N ILE A 448 -8.43 8.16 -8.38
CA ILE A 448 -8.95 6.90 -8.94
C ILE A 448 -10.42 6.72 -8.59
#